data_AF-A0A428Q7S6-F1
#
_entry.id   AF-A0A428Q7S6-F1
#
_cell.length_a   1.000
_cell.length_b   1.000
_cell.length_c   1.000
_cell.angle_alpha   90.00
_cell.angle_beta   90.00
_cell.angle_gamma   90.00
#
_symmetry.space_group_name_H-M   'P 1'
#
loop_
_entity.id
_entity.type
_entity.pdbx_description
1 polymer ?
#
loop_
_entity_poly.entity_id
_entity_poly.type
_entity_poly.pdbx_seq_one_letter_code
_entity_poly.pdbx_strand_id
1 'polypeptide(L)'
;MNRLDPALYTIAWIAPLEIEAQAALHMLDHRHKGRFPVSRGDDYVFQAGDINGHNIIIATLPESQEYGTGSAAALASQVKKFFPNLWFGLLVGIAAGLPNLAKDPPLDIRLGDVLVGLPEGESAGLIAYELGKETVDGFQLLRLGRVLANTETVVRSAIGSIKMLAPNDVDEFLPLYDTIKDKQHPRGTFRDPGQEKDVLCSTNSDGTFHVVRRGARSANNRTRVWYGPIGSGDKLVKNAQRRNELRDKYNIIGLEMEAAGTMNRIPVGVVRGVCDYGDEHKNKDWQPYAAAMAAAYAKAILLHLGPGNAVSKQSGE
;
A
#
# COMPACT_ATOMS: atom_id res chain seq x y z
N MET A 1 -9.92 -31.10 8.09
CA MET A 1 -9.76 -29.68 7.74
C MET A 1 -10.33 -29.45 6.36
N ASN A 2 -11.13 -28.40 6.17
CA ASN A 2 -11.72 -28.11 4.86
C ASN A 2 -10.65 -27.59 3.90
N ARG A 3 -10.64 -28.11 2.67
CA ARG A 3 -9.70 -27.71 1.61
C ARG A 3 -10.33 -26.59 0.80
N LEU A 4 -9.59 -25.51 0.61
CA LEU A 4 -10.00 -24.40 -0.26
C LEU A 4 -9.56 -24.67 -1.70
N ASP A 5 -10.41 -24.32 -2.66
CA ASP A 5 -10.12 -24.41 -4.09
C ASP A 5 -9.47 -23.11 -4.59
N PRO A 6 -8.20 -23.12 -5.05
CA PRO A 6 -7.54 -21.94 -5.58
C PRO A 6 -8.25 -21.31 -6.79
N ALA A 7 -9.00 -22.09 -7.57
CA ALA A 7 -9.70 -21.58 -8.76
C ALA A 7 -10.83 -20.59 -8.41
N LEU A 8 -11.30 -20.57 -7.16
CA LEU A 8 -12.37 -19.67 -6.73
C LEU A 8 -11.88 -18.27 -6.36
N TYR A 9 -10.58 -18.05 -6.22
CA TYR A 9 -10.02 -16.79 -5.75
C TYR A 9 -9.42 -16.00 -6.89
N THR A 10 -9.89 -14.77 -7.06
CA THR A 10 -9.60 -13.94 -8.23
C THR A 10 -8.86 -12.67 -7.87
N ILE A 11 -8.82 -12.27 -6.60
CA ILE A 11 -8.15 -11.06 -6.15
C ILE A 11 -7.07 -11.39 -5.13
N ALA A 12 -5.85 -10.88 -5.36
CA ALA A 12 -4.74 -11.02 -4.42
C ALA A 12 -4.52 -9.72 -3.62
N TRP A 13 -4.80 -9.75 -2.33
CA TRP A 13 -4.38 -8.70 -1.40
C TRP A 13 -2.96 -9.02 -0.90
N ILE A 14 -1.97 -8.31 -1.41
CA ILE A 14 -0.56 -8.48 -1.03
C ILE A 14 -0.25 -7.49 0.09
N ALA A 15 0.06 -8.03 1.26
CA ALA A 15 0.37 -7.32 2.49
C ALA A 15 1.70 -7.86 3.05
N PRO A 16 2.84 -7.30 2.62
CA PRO A 16 4.18 -7.81 2.93
C PRO A 16 4.46 -7.97 4.43
N LEU A 17 4.03 -7.04 5.27
CA LEU A 17 4.29 -7.04 6.71
C LEU A 17 3.13 -7.64 7.52
N GLU A 18 3.45 -8.22 8.68
CA GLU A 18 2.45 -8.84 9.56
C GLU A 18 1.33 -7.86 9.95
N ILE A 19 1.66 -6.62 10.31
CA ILE A 19 0.67 -5.62 10.71
C ILE A 19 -0.27 -5.22 9.56
N GLU A 20 0.23 -5.26 8.32
CA GLU A 20 -0.55 -5.02 7.11
C GLU A 20 -1.49 -6.19 6.83
N ALA A 21 -0.99 -7.41 6.99
CA ALA A 21 -1.79 -8.62 6.82
C ALA A 21 -2.88 -8.75 7.90
N GLN A 22 -2.58 -8.38 9.15
CA GLN A 22 -3.57 -8.29 10.22
C GLN A 22 -4.64 -7.24 9.90
N ALA A 23 -4.26 -6.07 9.37
CA ALA A 23 -5.22 -5.06 8.93
C ALA A 23 -6.14 -5.59 7.81
N ALA A 24 -5.56 -6.23 6.79
CA ALA A 24 -6.31 -6.86 5.70
C ALA A 24 -7.29 -7.94 6.21
N LEU A 25 -6.84 -8.79 7.14
CA LEU A 25 -7.67 -9.84 7.73
C LEU A 25 -8.86 -9.31 8.52
N HIS A 26 -8.75 -8.11 9.09
CA HIS A 26 -9.86 -7.44 9.79
C HIS A 26 -10.82 -6.72 8.83
N MET A 27 -10.41 -6.48 7.58
CA MET A 27 -11.24 -5.88 6.54
C MET A 27 -12.10 -6.89 5.77
N LEU A 28 -11.80 -8.19 5.83
CA LEU A 28 -12.64 -9.22 5.22
C LEU A 28 -14.07 -9.18 5.79
N ASP A 29 -15.08 -9.34 4.93
CA ASP A 29 -16.47 -9.50 5.36
C ASP A 29 -16.63 -10.87 6.03
N HIS A 30 -16.15 -11.92 5.37
CA HIS A 30 -16.05 -13.26 5.94
C HIS A 30 -14.66 -13.84 5.73
N ARG A 31 -14.11 -14.47 6.76
CA ARG A 31 -12.90 -15.30 6.65
C ARG A 31 -13.30 -16.70 6.24
N HIS A 32 -12.68 -17.23 5.18
CA HIS A 32 -12.93 -18.59 4.74
C HIS A 32 -12.19 -19.59 5.62
N LYS A 33 -12.93 -20.56 6.17
CA LYS A 33 -12.36 -21.64 6.97
C LYS A 33 -11.69 -22.67 6.05
N GLY A 34 -10.49 -23.11 6.42
CA GLY A 34 -9.75 -24.13 5.67
C GLY A 34 -8.35 -23.69 5.30
N ARG A 35 -7.70 -24.50 4.47
CA ARG A 35 -6.35 -24.22 3.94
C ARG A 35 -6.29 -24.61 2.47
N PHE A 36 -5.47 -23.87 1.72
CA PHE A 36 -5.11 -24.27 0.36
C PHE A 36 -4.16 -25.47 0.40
N PRO A 37 -4.20 -26.35 -0.61
CA PRO A 37 -3.26 -27.47 -0.71
C PRO A 37 -1.84 -26.95 -0.98
N VAL A 38 -0.90 -27.26 -0.09
CA VAL A 38 0.53 -26.90 -0.25
C VAL A 38 1.32 -28.14 -0.63
N SER A 39 2.20 -28.03 -1.62
CA SER A 39 3.08 -29.09 -2.11
C SER A 39 4.54 -28.81 -1.76
N ARG A 40 5.40 -29.83 -1.81
CA ARG A 40 6.86 -29.60 -1.69
C ARG A 40 7.33 -28.67 -2.81
N GLY A 41 8.05 -27.61 -2.43
CA GLY A 41 8.50 -26.55 -3.34
C GLY A 41 7.59 -25.32 -3.38
N ASP A 42 6.50 -25.31 -2.62
CA ASP A 42 5.75 -24.09 -2.35
C ASP A 42 6.36 -23.34 -1.14
N ASP A 43 6.61 -22.04 -1.30
CA ASP A 43 7.28 -21.21 -0.28
C ASP A 43 6.29 -20.43 0.62
N TYR A 44 5.11 -20.11 0.08
CA TYR A 44 4.13 -19.24 0.75
C TYR A 44 2.83 -19.97 1.10
N VAL A 45 2.22 -19.54 2.21
CA VAL A 45 0.86 -19.90 2.61
C VAL A 45 -0.05 -18.69 2.52
N PHE A 46 -1.31 -18.91 2.17
CA PHE A 46 -2.28 -17.83 1.92
C PHE A 46 -3.46 -17.92 2.89
N GLN A 47 -3.90 -16.75 3.37
CA GLN A 47 -5.19 -16.63 4.04
C GLN A 47 -6.27 -16.28 3.01
N ALA A 48 -7.54 -16.49 3.35
CA ALA A 48 -8.65 -16.38 2.43
C ALA A 48 -9.89 -15.79 3.07
N GLY A 49 -10.67 -15.08 2.27
CA GLY A 49 -11.98 -14.57 2.62
C GLY A 49 -12.70 -13.94 1.44
N ASP A 50 -13.70 -13.13 1.73
CA ASP A 50 -14.39 -12.32 0.74
C ASP A 50 -14.56 -10.87 1.20
N ILE A 51 -14.73 -9.99 0.21
CA ILE A 51 -15.18 -8.60 0.41
C ILE A 51 -16.17 -8.31 -0.71
N ASN A 52 -17.38 -7.88 -0.35
CA ASN A 52 -18.43 -7.51 -1.31
C ASN A 52 -18.69 -8.61 -2.36
N GLY A 53 -18.65 -9.88 -1.94
CA GLY A 53 -18.82 -11.01 -2.85
C GLY A 53 -17.64 -11.26 -3.80
N HIS A 54 -16.46 -10.69 -3.57
CA HIS A 54 -15.24 -11.06 -4.29
C HIS A 54 -14.35 -11.94 -3.41
N ASN A 55 -13.98 -13.12 -3.91
CA ASN A 55 -13.08 -14.03 -3.21
C ASN A 55 -11.63 -13.53 -3.29
N ILE A 56 -11.05 -13.31 -2.11
CA ILE A 56 -9.74 -12.67 -1.94
C ILE A 56 -8.79 -13.62 -1.20
N ILE A 57 -7.54 -13.65 -1.66
CA ILE A 57 -6.43 -14.18 -0.87
C ILE A 57 -5.62 -13.05 -0.26
N ILE A 58 -5.13 -13.27 0.95
CA ILE A 58 -4.15 -12.40 1.60
C ILE A 58 -2.80 -13.12 1.55
N ALA A 59 -1.84 -12.48 0.89
CA ALA A 59 -0.48 -12.95 0.70
C ALA A 59 0.49 -12.08 1.50
N THR A 60 1.33 -12.70 2.32
CA THR A 60 2.29 -12.01 3.20
C THR A 60 3.66 -12.66 3.06
N LEU A 61 4.72 -11.91 3.37
CA LEU A 61 6.07 -12.46 3.37
C LEU A 61 6.27 -13.35 4.61
N PRO A 62 7.05 -14.44 4.50
CA PRO A 62 7.48 -15.27 5.60
C PRO A 62 8.11 -14.46 6.72
N GLU A 63 7.93 -14.95 7.95
CA GLU A 63 8.57 -14.36 9.12
C GLU A 63 10.10 -14.32 8.93
N SER A 64 10.71 -13.20 9.33
CA SER A 64 12.14 -12.94 9.18
C SER A 64 12.67 -12.85 7.74
N GLN A 65 11.82 -12.91 6.71
CA GLN A 65 12.24 -12.62 5.34
C GLN A 65 12.42 -11.12 5.13
N GLU A 66 13.52 -10.74 4.48
CA GLU A 66 13.77 -9.35 4.11
C GLU A 66 12.73 -8.87 3.09
N TYR A 67 12.11 -7.72 3.39
CA TYR A 67 11.24 -6.99 2.48
C TYR A 67 12.05 -6.32 1.36
N GLY A 68 11.43 -6.12 0.21
CA GLY A 68 12.10 -5.65 -1.00
C GLY A 68 11.48 -6.23 -2.28
N THR A 69 11.92 -5.71 -3.42
CA THR A 69 11.37 -6.00 -4.74
C THR A 69 11.59 -7.45 -5.15
N GLY A 70 12.74 -8.04 -4.79
CA GLY A 70 13.04 -9.46 -5.06
C GLY A 70 12.08 -10.41 -4.35
N SER A 71 11.93 -10.25 -3.03
CA SER A 71 10.99 -11.02 -2.20
C SER A 71 9.54 -10.85 -2.66
N ALA A 72 9.14 -9.61 -2.96
CA ALA A 72 7.81 -9.31 -3.47
C ALA A 72 7.53 -9.97 -4.84
N ALA A 73 8.53 -9.98 -5.73
CA ALA A 73 8.42 -10.66 -7.02
C ALA A 73 8.31 -12.19 -6.86
N ALA A 74 9.00 -12.79 -5.89
CA ALA A 74 8.88 -14.23 -5.61
C ALA A 74 7.47 -14.58 -5.10
N LEU A 75 6.96 -13.83 -4.12
CA LEU A 75 5.58 -13.97 -3.62
C LEU A 75 4.55 -13.84 -4.73
N ALA A 76 4.64 -12.76 -5.52
CA ALA A 76 3.74 -12.51 -6.63
C ALA A 76 3.83 -13.60 -7.72
N SER A 77 5.01 -14.15 -7.97
CA SER A 77 5.17 -15.25 -8.93
C SER A 77 4.45 -16.52 -8.46
N GLN A 78 4.54 -16.85 -7.17
CA GLN A 78 3.83 -18.02 -6.65
C GLN A 78 2.33 -17.79 -6.61
N VAL A 79 1.85 -16.61 -6.20
CA VAL A 79 0.43 -16.25 -6.26
C VAL A 79 -0.11 -16.46 -7.68
N LYS A 80 0.57 -15.92 -8.69
CA LYS A 80 0.16 -16.06 -10.09
C LYS A 80 0.11 -17.52 -10.56
N LYS A 81 1.05 -18.35 -10.12
CA LYS A 81 1.10 -19.78 -10.46
C LYS A 81 0.01 -20.58 -9.74
N PHE A 82 -0.25 -20.24 -8.48
CA PHE A 82 -1.11 -21.01 -7.59
C PHE A 82 -2.60 -20.73 -7.80
N PHE A 83 -2.97 -19.50 -8.17
CA PHE A 83 -4.34 -19.05 -8.38
C PHE A 83 -4.63 -18.88 -9.88
N PRO A 84 -5.21 -19.90 -10.56
CA PRO A 84 -5.31 -19.91 -12.03
C PRO A 84 -6.27 -18.86 -12.60
N ASN A 85 -7.24 -18.41 -11.79
CA ASN A 85 -8.25 -17.42 -12.18
C ASN A 85 -7.95 -16.03 -11.58
N LEU A 86 -6.70 -15.78 -11.20
CA LEU A 86 -6.30 -14.47 -10.68
C LEU A 86 -6.59 -13.38 -11.72
N TRP A 87 -7.37 -12.39 -11.31
CA TRP A 87 -7.74 -11.24 -12.10
C TRP A 87 -6.77 -10.08 -11.89
N PHE A 88 -6.59 -9.64 -10.65
CA PHE A 88 -5.63 -8.60 -10.27
C PHE A 88 -5.19 -8.73 -8.81
N GLY A 89 -4.20 -7.94 -8.41
CA GLY A 89 -3.89 -7.76 -7.01
C GLY A 89 -4.06 -6.33 -6.51
N LEU A 90 -4.07 -6.18 -5.19
CA LEU A 90 -3.90 -4.91 -4.49
C LEU A 90 -2.65 -5.08 -3.63
N LEU A 91 -1.65 -4.23 -3.83
CA LEU A 91 -0.50 -4.13 -2.96
C LEU A 91 -0.79 -3.05 -1.92
N VAL A 92 -1.08 -3.49 -0.71
CA VAL A 92 -1.61 -2.65 0.36
C VAL A 92 -0.68 -2.73 1.55
N GLY A 93 -0.22 -1.59 2.02
CA GLY A 93 0.66 -1.55 3.19
C GLY A 93 1.05 -0.15 3.59
N ILE A 94 2.23 0.00 4.15
CA ILE A 94 2.75 1.29 4.61
C ILE A 94 3.85 1.83 3.69
N ALA A 95 4.06 3.14 3.75
CA ALA A 95 5.12 3.82 3.02
C ALA A 95 5.63 5.05 3.77
N ALA A 96 6.77 5.56 3.32
CA ALA A 96 7.20 6.91 3.64
C ALA A 96 6.39 7.92 2.80
N GLY A 97 5.84 8.94 3.43
CA GLY A 97 5.17 10.06 2.76
C GLY A 97 6.17 11.17 2.42
N LEU A 98 6.04 11.79 1.26
CA LEU A 98 6.97 12.83 0.79
C LEU A 98 6.29 14.20 0.69
N PRO A 99 6.10 14.92 1.82
CA PRO A 99 5.49 16.24 1.77
C PRO A 99 6.34 17.23 0.95
N ASN A 100 5.67 18.11 0.21
CA ASN A 100 6.25 19.26 -0.47
C ASN A 100 5.39 20.51 -0.24
N LEU A 101 5.70 21.21 0.85
CA LEU A 101 4.96 22.41 1.26
C LEU A 101 5.23 23.63 0.37
N ALA A 102 6.25 23.57 -0.50
CA ALA A 102 6.59 24.64 -1.43
C ALA A 102 5.86 24.53 -2.78
N LYS A 103 5.17 23.41 -3.05
CA LYS A 103 4.33 23.24 -4.25
C LYS A 103 3.06 24.10 -4.13
N ASP A 104 2.49 24.49 -5.27
CA ASP A 104 1.18 25.16 -5.33
C ASP A 104 0.19 24.30 -6.15
N PRO A 105 -0.86 23.73 -5.52
CA PRO A 105 -1.14 23.76 -4.09
C PRO A 105 -0.14 22.91 -3.26
N PRO A 106 0.01 23.19 -1.95
CA PRO A 106 0.94 22.46 -1.09
C PRO A 106 0.62 20.96 -1.00
N LEU A 107 1.65 20.14 -1.18
CA LEU A 107 1.59 18.69 -0.95
C LEU A 107 1.87 18.43 0.54
N ASP A 108 0.90 18.74 1.40
CA ASP A 108 0.99 18.52 2.85
C ASP A 108 0.70 17.06 3.20
N ILE A 109 1.55 16.12 2.82
CA ILE A 109 1.35 14.71 3.21
C ILE A 109 1.64 14.54 4.70
N ARG A 110 0.73 13.86 5.42
CA ARG A 110 0.82 13.63 6.87
C ARG A 110 0.83 12.17 7.27
N LEU A 111 1.32 11.88 8.48
CA LEU A 111 1.24 10.53 9.03
C LEU A 111 -0.24 10.11 9.22
N GLY A 112 -0.56 8.92 8.72
CA GLY A 112 -1.92 8.42 8.60
C GLY A 112 -2.67 8.81 7.32
N ASP A 113 -2.10 9.65 6.45
CA ASP A 113 -2.64 9.86 5.10
C ASP A 113 -2.53 8.59 4.25
N VAL A 114 -3.37 8.48 3.23
CA VAL A 114 -3.35 7.38 2.25
C VAL A 114 -2.77 7.87 0.93
N LEU A 115 -1.80 7.16 0.38
CA LEU A 115 -1.23 7.38 -0.93
C LEU A 115 -1.76 6.32 -1.89
N VAL A 116 -2.19 6.74 -3.08
CA VAL A 116 -2.70 5.86 -4.12
C VAL A 116 -1.88 6.05 -5.38
N GLY A 117 -1.23 4.98 -5.82
CA GLY A 117 -0.37 4.98 -6.99
C GLY A 117 -1.17 5.16 -8.27
N LEU A 118 -1.14 6.37 -8.83
CA LEU A 118 -1.77 6.71 -10.11
C LEU A 118 -0.80 7.52 -10.99
N PRO A 119 -0.82 7.32 -12.32
CA PRO A 119 -0.08 8.18 -13.23
C PRO A 119 -0.49 9.65 -13.09
N GLU A 120 0.49 10.55 -13.21
CA GLU A 120 0.27 12.01 -13.24
C GLU A 120 1.06 12.61 -14.41
N GLY A 121 0.34 13.19 -15.38
CA GLY A 121 0.94 13.64 -16.64
C GLY A 121 1.70 12.52 -17.35
N GLU A 122 2.97 12.75 -17.63
CA GLU A 122 3.88 11.77 -18.25
C GLU A 122 4.49 10.76 -17.26
N SER A 123 4.30 10.97 -15.95
CA SER A 123 4.85 10.11 -14.90
C SER A 123 4.00 8.86 -14.73
N ALA A 124 4.65 7.70 -14.72
CA ALA A 124 3.95 6.46 -14.37
C ALA A 124 3.51 6.49 -12.90
N GLY A 125 2.44 5.74 -12.58
CA GLY A 125 1.95 5.66 -11.20
C GLY A 125 2.95 5.02 -10.25
N LEU A 126 3.88 4.22 -10.78
CA LEU A 126 4.98 3.61 -10.03
C LEU A 126 6.30 3.88 -10.75
N ILE A 127 7.30 4.30 -9.98
CA ILE A 127 8.65 4.61 -10.45
C ILE A 127 9.65 3.69 -9.74
N ALA A 128 10.24 2.74 -10.46
CA ALA A 128 11.33 1.89 -9.96
C ALA A 128 12.64 2.70 -9.91
N TYR A 129 12.82 3.52 -8.86
CA TYR A 129 13.85 4.55 -8.82
C TYR A 129 15.29 4.02 -8.65
N GLU A 130 15.46 2.72 -8.39
CA GLU A 130 16.75 2.04 -8.32
C GLU A 130 17.03 1.15 -9.54
N LEU A 131 16.10 1.08 -10.49
CA LEU A 131 16.27 0.31 -11.71
C LEU A 131 16.81 1.20 -12.83
N GLY A 132 18.12 1.18 -13.03
CA GLY A 132 18.81 2.08 -13.95
C GLY A 132 20.17 1.60 -14.41
N LYS A 133 20.83 2.45 -15.19
CA LYS A 133 22.21 2.31 -15.63
C LYS A 133 23.04 3.42 -14.99
N GLU A 134 24.17 3.06 -14.42
CA GLU A 134 25.20 4.04 -14.10
C GLU A 134 25.90 4.45 -15.40
N THR A 135 25.89 5.75 -15.69
CA THR A 135 26.58 6.34 -16.85
C THR A 135 27.60 7.38 -16.39
N VAL A 136 28.41 7.88 -17.32
CA VAL A 136 29.35 8.99 -17.04
C VAL A 136 28.63 10.27 -16.59
N ASP A 137 27.35 10.42 -16.96
CA ASP A 137 26.49 11.54 -16.58
C ASP A 137 25.66 11.24 -15.31
N GLY A 138 25.95 10.12 -14.64
CA GLY A 138 25.27 9.64 -13.44
C GLY A 138 24.18 8.59 -13.70
N PHE A 139 23.41 8.29 -12.66
CA PHE A 139 22.38 7.25 -12.71
C PHE A 139 21.17 7.64 -13.55
N GLN A 140 20.89 6.84 -14.59
CA GLN A 140 19.76 7.01 -15.51
C GLN A 140 18.79 5.84 -15.38
N LEU A 141 17.49 6.13 -15.23
CA LEU A 141 16.48 5.08 -15.08
C LEU A 141 16.29 4.28 -16.37
N LEU A 142 16.16 2.96 -16.22
CA LEU A 142 15.69 2.11 -17.32
C LEU A 142 14.21 2.41 -17.57
N ARG A 143 13.84 2.57 -18.84
CA ARG A 143 12.44 2.81 -19.27
C ARG A 143 11.77 3.97 -18.53
N LEU A 144 12.54 5.02 -18.20
CA LEU A 144 12.07 6.17 -17.41
C LEU A 144 11.48 5.77 -16.04
N GLY A 145 11.94 4.65 -15.47
CA GLY A 145 11.47 4.10 -14.19
C GLY A 145 10.16 3.35 -14.27
N ARG A 146 9.55 3.22 -15.46
CA ARG A 146 8.25 2.55 -15.63
C ARG A 146 8.39 1.05 -15.38
N VAL A 147 7.46 0.51 -14.60
CA VAL A 147 7.29 -0.94 -14.42
C VAL A 147 6.51 -1.52 -15.60
N LEU A 148 6.63 -2.83 -15.83
CA LEU A 148 6.05 -3.52 -16.98
C LEU A 148 4.52 -3.62 -16.96
N ALA A 149 3.92 -3.94 -15.82
CA ALA A 149 2.47 -4.00 -15.69
C ALA A 149 1.91 -2.66 -15.20
N ASN A 150 0.71 -2.36 -15.67
CA ASN A 150 -0.11 -1.26 -15.16
C ASN A 150 -1.19 -1.82 -14.24
N THR A 151 -1.63 -1.02 -13.28
CA THR A 151 -2.85 -1.28 -12.50
C THR A 151 -4.01 -1.58 -13.43
N GLU A 152 -4.79 -2.63 -13.20
CA GLU A 152 -5.93 -2.98 -14.06
C GLU A 152 -6.90 -1.81 -14.25
N THR A 153 -7.46 -1.67 -15.47
CA THR A 153 -8.34 -0.54 -15.81
C THR A 153 -9.55 -0.46 -14.89
N VAL A 154 -10.10 -1.60 -14.50
CA VAL A 154 -11.25 -1.66 -13.58
C VAL A 154 -10.89 -1.16 -12.17
N VAL A 155 -9.68 -1.45 -11.67
CA VAL A 155 -9.18 -0.95 -10.39
C VAL A 155 -8.96 0.56 -10.49
N ARG A 156 -8.38 1.05 -11.59
CA ARG A 156 -8.24 2.49 -11.83
C ARG A 156 -9.61 3.19 -11.92
N SER A 157 -10.62 2.54 -12.50
CA SER A 157 -11.98 3.09 -12.57
C SER A 157 -12.60 3.21 -11.17
N ALA A 158 -12.47 2.17 -10.32
CA ALA A 158 -12.97 2.22 -8.94
C ALA A 158 -12.25 3.30 -8.11
N ILE A 159 -10.92 3.41 -8.25
CA ILE A 159 -10.15 4.51 -7.65
C ILE A 159 -10.65 5.87 -8.17
N GLY A 160 -10.94 5.99 -9.46
CA GLY A 160 -11.51 7.18 -10.07
C GLY A 160 -12.86 7.56 -9.45
N SER A 161 -13.74 6.58 -9.21
CA SER A 161 -15.03 6.79 -8.56
C SER A 161 -14.89 7.37 -7.16
N ILE A 162 -13.96 6.85 -6.35
CA ILE A 162 -13.66 7.39 -5.02
C ILE A 162 -13.09 8.81 -5.14
N LYS A 163 -12.11 9.01 -6.03
CA LYS A 163 -11.43 10.30 -6.24
C LYS A 163 -12.39 11.41 -6.69
N MET A 164 -13.48 11.10 -7.39
CA MET A 164 -14.50 12.09 -7.79
C MET A 164 -15.17 12.78 -6.59
N LEU A 165 -15.10 12.19 -5.40
CA LEU A 165 -15.69 12.73 -4.16
C LEU A 165 -14.75 13.66 -3.40
N ALA A 166 -13.50 13.83 -3.87
CA ALA A 166 -12.54 14.73 -3.26
C ALA A 166 -13.09 16.16 -3.13
N PRO A 167 -12.87 16.86 -1.99
CA PRO A 167 -11.97 16.48 -0.89
C PRO A 167 -12.59 15.58 0.19
N ASN A 168 -13.80 15.04 -0.01
CA ASN A 168 -14.53 14.22 0.95
C ASN A 168 -14.42 12.70 0.64
N ASP A 169 -13.48 12.31 -0.21
CA ASP A 169 -13.18 10.92 -0.55
C ASP A 169 -12.76 10.06 0.67
N VAL A 170 -12.38 10.70 1.78
CA VAL A 170 -12.18 10.04 3.06
C VAL A 170 -13.45 9.39 3.63
N ASP A 171 -14.63 9.94 3.32
CA ASP A 171 -15.91 9.45 3.84
C ASP A 171 -16.24 8.04 3.30
N GLU A 172 -15.65 7.66 2.16
CA GLU A 172 -15.83 6.33 1.56
C GLU A 172 -15.18 5.19 2.36
N PHE A 173 -14.18 5.50 3.20
CA PHE A 173 -13.43 4.47 3.92
C PHE A 173 -13.22 4.74 5.41
N LEU A 174 -13.48 5.95 5.90
CA LEU A 174 -13.40 6.24 7.34
C LEU A 174 -14.36 5.36 8.18
N PRO A 175 -15.61 5.09 7.76
CA PRO A 175 -16.47 4.13 8.47
C PRO A 175 -15.89 2.72 8.49
N LEU A 176 -15.15 2.32 7.45
CA LEU A 176 -14.46 1.03 7.41
C LEU A 176 -13.30 1.00 8.40
N TYR A 177 -12.53 2.09 8.49
CA TYR A 177 -11.49 2.26 9.53
C TYR A 177 -12.08 2.18 10.95
N ASP A 178 -13.25 2.76 11.19
CA ASP A 178 -13.90 2.72 12.50
C ASP A 178 -14.19 1.29 12.97
N THR A 179 -14.37 0.33 12.05
CA THR A 179 -14.57 -1.09 12.40
C THR A 179 -13.29 -1.79 12.89
N ILE A 180 -12.12 -1.27 12.55
CA ILE A 180 -10.81 -1.87 12.87
C ILE A 180 -10.04 -1.14 13.97
N LYS A 181 -10.28 0.17 14.20
CA LYS A 181 -9.45 1.01 15.09
C LYS A 181 -9.23 0.41 16.50
N ASP A 182 -10.22 -0.27 17.06
CA ASP A 182 -10.18 -0.88 18.40
C ASP A 182 -9.79 -2.37 18.41
N LYS A 183 -9.53 -2.97 17.23
CA LYS A 183 -9.06 -4.35 17.15
C LYS A 183 -7.63 -4.44 17.68
N GLN A 184 -7.34 -5.55 18.36
CA GLN A 184 -6.06 -5.78 18.99
C GLN A 184 -5.05 -6.41 18.03
N HIS A 185 -3.80 -6.00 18.16
CA HIS A 185 -2.61 -6.65 17.63
C HIS A 185 -1.56 -6.76 18.74
N PRO A 186 -0.46 -7.52 18.56
CA PRO A 186 0.51 -7.77 19.64
C PRO A 186 1.11 -6.52 20.30
N ARG A 187 1.11 -5.37 19.63
CA ARG A 187 1.67 -4.10 20.14
C ARG A 187 0.61 -3.08 20.55
N GLY A 188 -0.68 -3.41 20.53
CA GLY A 188 -1.77 -2.49 20.90
C GLY A 188 -2.99 -2.56 19.99
N THR A 189 -3.42 -1.43 19.46
CA THR A 189 -4.59 -1.31 18.56
C THR A 189 -4.25 -0.48 17.32
N PHE A 190 -5.22 -0.32 16.42
CA PHE A 190 -5.07 0.46 15.18
C PHE A 190 -5.50 1.94 15.34
N ARG A 191 -5.64 2.42 16.58
CA ARG A 191 -6.01 3.81 16.89
C ARG A 191 -4.98 4.81 16.34
N ASP A 192 -5.49 5.95 15.87
CA ASP A 192 -4.67 7.12 15.53
C ASP A 192 -3.78 7.51 16.73
N PRO A 193 -2.44 7.55 16.55
CA PRO A 193 -1.51 7.96 17.60
C PRO A 193 -1.67 9.40 18.08
N GLY A 194 -2.35 10.25 17.29
CA GLY A 194 -2.60 11.67 17.57
C GLY A 194 -1.78 12.61 16.68
N GLN A 195 -2.37 13.74 16.27
CA GLN A 195 -1.70 14.74 15.41
C GLN A 195 -0.50 15.42 16.07
N GLU A 196 -0.46 15.44 17.40
CA GLU A 196 0.67 15.95 18.17
C GLU A 196 1.93 15.09 18.01
N LYS A 197 1.78 13.83 17.59
CA LYS A 197 2.88 12.92 17.28
C LYS A 197 3.28 12.95 15.80
N ASP A 198 2.62 13.78 14.99
CA ASP A 198 2.91 13.96 13.58
C ASP A 198 4.03 15.00 13.37
N VAL A 199 5.26 14.55 13.60
CA VAL A 199 6.47 15.37 13.55
C VAL A 199 7.14 15.21 12.19
N LEU A 200 7.17 16.29 11.40
CA LEU A 200 7.96 16.38 10.17
C LEU A 200 9.25 17.13 10.46
N CYS A 201 10.39 16.51 10.16
CA CYS A 201 11.70 17.14 10.25
C CYS A 201 12.19 17.59 8.87
N SER A 202 12.83 18.76 8.83
CA SER A 202 13.56 19.25 7.66
C SER A 202 15.00 19.60 8.04
N THR A 203 15.87 19.64 7.03
CA THR A 203 17.29 19.97 7.19
C THR A 203 17.54 21.32 6.53
N ASN A 204 18.14 22.23 7.29
CA ASN A 204 18.59 23.53 6.80
C ASN A 204 19.81 23.38 5.88
N SER A 205 20.15 24.45 5.15
CA SER A 205 21.31 24.48 4.27
C SER A 205 22.66 24.27 4.99
N ASP A 206 22.70 24.50 6.31
CA ASP A 206 23.86 24.28 7.17
C ASP A 206 23.91 22.86 7.78
N GLY A 207 22.97 21.98 7.42
CA GLY A 207 22.86 20.62 7.93
C GLY A 207 22.11 20.50 9.26
N THR A 208 21.63 21.59 9.86
CA THR A 208 20.87 21.54 11.11
C THR A 208 19.43 21.06 10.90
N PHE A 209 18.94 20.20 11.79
CA PHE A 209 17.57 19.72 11.76
C PHE A 209 16.62 20.68 12.48
N HIS A 210 15.44 20.89 11.94
CA HIS A 210 14.35 21.57 12.63
C HIS A 210 13.00 20.90 12.37
N VAL A 211 12.10 21.03 13.34
CA VAL A 211 10.72 20.56 13.22
C VAL A 211 9.92 21.57 12.40
N VAL A 212 9.27 21.09 11.35
CA VAL A 212 8.37 21.88 10.50
C VAL A 212 7.05 22.07 11.23
N ARG A 213 6.74 23.31 11.62
CA ARG A 213 5.46 23.63 12.26
C ARG A 213 4.32 23.57 11.26
N ARG A 214 3.34 22.72 11.52
CA ARG A 214 2.12 22.57 10.72
C ARG A 214 0.91 22.72 11.63
N GLY A 215 -0.10 23.50 11.19
CA GLY A 215 -1.35 23.64 11.94
C GLY A 215 -2.10 22.30 12.02
N ALA A 216 -2.78 22.06 13.14
CA ALA A 216 -3.61 20.87 13.30
C ALA A 216 -4.74 20.86 12.26
N ARG A 217 -5.00 19.70 11.65
CA ARG A 217 -6.17 19.51 10.79
C ARG A 217 -7.41 19.36 11.67
N SER A 218 -8.56 19.83 11.18
CA SER A 218 -9.84 19.50 11.80
C SER A 218 -10.08 17.99 11.76
N ALA A 219 -10.96 17.48 12.63
CA ALA A 219 -11.28 16.06 12.69
C ALA A 219 -11.71 15.49 11.32
N ASN A 220 -12.55 16.22 10.59
CA ASN A 220 -13.04 15.81 9.26
C ASN A 220 -11.94 15.81 8.17
N ASN A 221 -10.80 16.46 8.43
CA ASN A 221 -9.65 16.49 7.53
C ASN A 221 -8.44 15.76 8.12
N ARG A 222 -8.62 14.99 9.20
CA ARG A 222 -7.50 14.37 9.94
C ARG A 222 -6.61 13.53 9.01
N THR A 223 -7.24 12.78 8.12
CA THR A 223 -6.62 11.96 7.09
C THR A 223 -7.09 12.43 5.72
N ARG A 224 -6.19 12.42 4.75
CA ARG A 224 -6.48 12.70 3.34
C ARG A 224 -5.96 11.59 2.44
N VAL A 225 -6.50 11.55 1.23
CA VAL A 225 -5.98 10.71 0.15
C VAL A 225 -5.16 11.56 -0.81
N TRP A 226 -3.98 11.07 -1.16
CA TRP A 226 -3.09 11.69 -2.13
C TRP A 226 -2.88 10.73 -3.31
N TYR A 227 -3.13 11.24 -4.51
CA TYR A 227 -3.04 10.48 -5.75
C TYR A 227 -1.82 10.93 -6.53
N GLY A 228 -0.93 9.99 -6.88
CA GLY A 228 0.23 10.34 -7.69
C GLY A 228 1.27 9.21 -7.78
N PRO A 229 2.41 9.49 -8.43
CA PRO A 229 3.49 8.54 -8.59
C PRO A 229 4.09 8.10 -7.24
N ILE A 230 4.31 6.80 -7.07
CA ILE A 230 4.98 6.24 -5.88
C ILE A 230 6.32 5.64 -6.31
N GLY A 231 7.39 5.96 -5.59
CA GLY A 231 8.71 5.40 -5.83
C GLY A 231 8.87 4.02 -5.17
N SER A 232 9.41 3.07 -5.91
CA SER A 232 9.69 1.70 -5.46
C SER A 232 11.17 1.35 -5.59
N GLY A 233 11.78 0.83 -4.52
CA GLY A 233 13.20 0.44 -4.50
C GLY A 233 13.57 -0.39 -3.27
N ASP A 234 14.75 -1.03 -3.28
CA ASP A 234 15.22 -1.92 -2.22
C ASP A 234 15.94 -1.17 -1.08
N LYS A 235 16.27 0.11 -1.27
CA LYS A 235 16.90 0.93 -0.23
C LYS A 235 15.89 1.65 0.64
N LEU A 236 16.06 1.48 1.94
CA LEU A 236 15.38 2.30 2.94
C LEU A 236 16.00 3.70 2.97
N VAL A 237 15.30 4.68 2.41
CA VAL A 237 15.72 6.08 2.47
C VAL A 237 15.52 6.61 3.89
N LYS A 238 16.63 7.00 4.54
CA LYS A 238 16.66 7.65 5.87
C LYS A 238 17.38 8.99 5.81
N ASN A 239 17.42 9.63 4.65
CA ASN A 239 18.14 10.89 4.45
C ASN A 239 17.17 11.88 3.79
N ALA A 240 16.84 12.95 4.52
CA ALA A 240 15.86 13.94 4.07
C ALA A 240 16.26 14.63 2.76
N GLN A 241 17.56 14.87 2.54
CA GLN A 241 18.06 15.44 1.29
C GLN A 241 17.86 14.45 0.13
N ARG A 242 18.33 13.21 0.28
CA ARG A 242 18.16 12.17 -0.75
C ARG A 242 16.69 11.91 -1.07
N ARG A 243 15.84 11.89 -0.05
CA ARG A 243 14.39 11.79 -0.19
C ARG A 243 13.84 12.94 -1.03
N ASN A 244 14.18 14.18 -0.71
CA ASN A 244 13.72 15.35 -1.45
C ASN A 244 14.23 15.34 -2.90
N GLU A 245 15.48 14.93 -3.13
CA GLU A 245 16.02 14.75 -4.49
C GLU A 245 15.19 13.74 -5.30
N LEU A 246 14.85 12.58 -4.73
CA LEU A 246 14.01 11.58 -5.38
C LEU A 246 12.60 12.12 -5.65
N ARG A 247 12.00 12.77 -4.65
CA ARG A 247 10.68 13.43 -4.74
C ARG A 247 10.66 14.41 -5.92
N ASP A 248 11.61 15.31 -5.98
CA ASP A 248 11.62 16.41 -6.95
C ASP A 248 12.03 15.91 -8.34
N LYS A 249 13.00 15.00 -8.43
CA LYS A 249 13.46 14.42 -9.70
C LYS A 249 12.40 13.57 -10.39
N TYR A 250 11.61 12.83 -9.63
CA TYR A 250 10.66 11.85 -10.18
C TYR A 250 9.19 12.20 -9.93
N ASN A 251 8.91 13.36 -9.32
CA ASN A 251 7.57 13.80 -8.92
C ASN A 251 6.79 12.71 -8.16
N ILE A 252 7.46 12.04 -7.24
CA ILE A 252 6.87 10.97 -6.42
C ILE A 252 6.34 11.50 -5.09
N ILE A 253 5.22 10.96 -4.63
CA ILE A 253 4.53 11.36 -3.38
C ILE A 253 4.84 10.43 -2.20
N GLY A 254 5.43 9.26 -2.48
CA GLY A 254 5.75 8.25 -1.47
C GLY A 254 6.91 7.35 -1.89
N LEU A 255 7.53 6.69 -0.90
CA LEU A 255 8.53 5.64 -1.10
C LEU A 255 8.10 4.35 -0.41
N GLU A 256 8.12 3.25 -1.15
CA GLU A 256 7.87 1.88 -0.68
C GLU A 256 8.86 0.89 -1.33
N MET A 257 8.78 -0.40 -0.98
CA MET A 257 9.84 -1.35 -1.32
C MET A 257 9.39 -2.58 -2.12
N GLU A 258 8.12 -2.74 -2.47
CA GLU A 258 7.61 -4.00 -3.04
C GLU A 258 6.98 -3.86 -4.43
N ALA A 259 6.47 -2.69 -4.81
CA ALA A 259 5.64 -2.53 -5.99
C ALA A 259 6.37 -2.85 -7.29
N ALA A 260 7.62 -2.40 -7.48
CA ALA A 260 8.38 -2.66 -8.70
C ALA A 260 8.58 -4.16 -8.96
N GLY A 261 8.81 -4.95 -7.91
CA GLY A 261 8.93 -6.40 -8.01
C GLY A 261 7.59 -7.08 -8.29
N THR A 262 6.55 -6.69 -7.55
CA THR A 262 5.19 -7.25 -7.65
C THR A 262 4.58 -7.03 -9.03
N MET A 263 4.64 -5.78 -9.53
CA MET A 263 4.08 -5.39 -10.83
C MET A 263 4.80 -6.04 -12.02
N ASN A 264 6.00 -6.61 -11.85
CA ASN A 264 6.62 -7.42 -12.91
C ASN A 264 5.94 -8.79 -13.08
N ARG A 265 5.08 -9.21 -12.14
CA ARG A 265 4.44 -10.53 -12.13
C ARG A 265 2.92 -10.45 -12.25
N ILE A 266 2.30 -9.60 -11.44
CA ILE A 266 0.84 -9.44 -11.34
C ILE A 266 0.50 -7.94 -11.50
N PRO A 267 -0.53 -7.57 -12.28
CA PRO A 267 -1.03 -6.21 -12.28
C PRO A 267 -1.65 -5.89 -10.90
N VAL A 268 -1.12 -4.87 -10.21
CA VAL A 268 -1.61 -4.49 -8.88
C VAL A 268 -2.01 -3.03 -8.78
N GLY A 269 -3.06 -2.73 -8.03
CA GLY A 269 -3.29 -1.38 -7.49
C GLY A 269 -2.43 -1.16 -6.26
N VAL A 270 -1.75 -0.02 -6.15
CA VAL A 270 -0.86 0.28 -5.01
C VAL A 270 -1.52 1.29 -4.08
N VAL A 271 -1.73 0.89 -2.83
CA VAL A 271 -2.34 1.71 -1.77
C VAL A 271 -1.43 1.68 -0.55
N ARG A 272 -0.96 2.84 -0.12
CA ARG A 272 0.02 2.95 0.97
C ARG A 272 -0.44 3.92 2.05
N GLY A 273 -0.42 3.49 3.31
CA GLY A 273 -0.61 4.37 4.45
C GLY A 273 0.72 5.01 4.85
N VAL A 274 0.71 6.30 5.16
CA VAL A 274 1.94 7.02 5.54
C VAL A 274 2.29 6.73 6.99
N CYS A 275 3.41 6.05 7.24
CA CYS A 275 3.87 5.72 8.60
C CYS A 275 5.15 6.44 9.03
N ASP A 276 5.91 6.98 8.08
CA ASP A 276 7.08 7.82 8.34
C ASP A 276 7.30 8.81 7.17
N TYR A 277 8.33 9.64 7.28
CA TYR A 277 8.68 10.63 6.26
C TYR A 277 9.98 10.33 5.51
N GLY A 278 10.49 9.09 5.54
CA GLY A 278 11.75 8.74 4.88
C GLY A 278 12.98 9.50 5.42
N ASP A 279 12.90 9.96 6.67
CA ASP A 279 14.00 10.58 7.41
C ASP A 279 14.52 9.64 8.51
N GLU A 280 15.45 10.13 9.32
CA GLU A 280 16.09 9.34 10.38
C GLU A 280 15.14 9.01 11.55
N HIS A 281 14.02 9.73 11.68
CA HIS A 281 13.10 9.64 12.81
C HIS A 281 11.98 8.65 12.53
N LYS A 282 12.33 7.36 12.43
CA LYS A 282 11.31 6.30 12.28
C LYS A 282 10.53 6.12 13.57
N ASN A 283 9.23 6.34 13.50
CA ASN A 283 8.30 6.00 14.57
C ASN A 283 7.45 4.77 14.17
N LYS A 284 7.67 3.65 14.86
CA LYS A 284 6.93 2.39 14.62
C LYS A 284 5.49 2.44 15.13
N ASP A 285 5.11 3.45 15.90
CA ASP A 285 3.76 3.64 16.47
C ASP A 285 2.73 3.97 15.40
N TRP A 286 3.16 4.55 14.28
CA TRP A 286 2.28 4.92 13.18
C TRP A 286 1.95 3.77 12.24
N GLN A 287 2.76 2.70 12.23
CA GLN A 287 2.57 1.58 11.29
C GLN A 287 1.19 0.92 11.41
N PRO A 288 0.67 0.61 12.62
CA PRO A 288 -0.68 0.04 12.73
C PRO A 288 -1.74 0.95 12.13
N TYR A 289 -1.77 2.22 12.55
CA TYR A 289 -2.78 3.17 12.05
C TYR A 289 -2.69 3.36 10.54
N ALA A 290 -1.48 3.58 10.00
CA ALA A 290 -1.24 3.70 8.56
C ALA A 290 -1.70 2.45 7.79
N ALA A 291 -1.37 1.24 8.28
CA ALA A 291 -1.80 -0.01 7.67
C ALA A 291 -3.33 -0.15 7.66
N ALA A 292 -4.01 0.25 8.75
CA ALA A 292 -5.46 0.22 8.83
C ALA A 292 -6.13 1.21 7.86
N MET A 293 -5.59 2.43 7.70
CA MET A 293 -6.11 3.40 6.74
C MET A 293 -5.94 2.92 5.30
N ALA A 294 -4.77 2.36 4.96
CA ALA A 294 -4.54 1.76 3.64
C ALA A 294 -5.49 0.58 3.37
N ALA A 295 -5.71 -0.28 4.38
CA ALA A 295 -6.61 -1.41 4.28
C ALA A 295 -8.08 -0.98 4.12
N ALA A 296 -8.51 0.05 4.86
CA ALA A 296 -9.84 0.62 4.72
C ALA A 296 -10.05 1.16 3.30
N TYR A 297 -9.09 1.91 2.75
CA TYR A 297 -9.16 2.40 1.37
C TYR A 297 -9.18 1.25 0.35
N ALA A 298 -8.37 0.21 0.54
CA ALA A 298 -8.38 -0.97 -0.32
C ALA A 298 -9.73 -1.71 -0.30
N LYS A 299 -10.39 -1.80 0.86
CA LYS A 299 -11.76 -2.31 0.96
C LYS A 299 -12.76 -1.42 0.20
N ALA A 300 -12.63 -0.09 0.30
CA ALA A 300 -13.47 0.83 -0.47
C ALA A 300 -13.33 0.63 -1.99
N ILE A 301 -12.11 0.43 -2.51
CA ILE A 301 -11.90 0.07 -3.93
C ILE A 301 -12.77 -1.13 -4.32
N LEU A 302 -12.76 -2.19 -3.50
CA LEU A 302 -13.50 -3.42 -3.77
C LEU A 302 -15.02 -3.25 -3.66
N LEU A 303 -15.51 -2.36 -2.80
CA LEU A 303 -16.93 -1.99 -2.73
C LEU A 303 -17.38 -1.28 -4.02
N HIS A 304 -16.53 -0.41 -4.57
CA HIS A 304 -16.79 0.33 -5.82
C HIS A 304 -16.71 -0.51 -7.10
N LEU A 305 -16.23 -1.75 -7.03
CA LEU A 305 -16.32 -2.70 -8.17
C LEU A 305 -17.74 -3.24 -8.38
N GLY A 306 -18.64 -3.04 -7.42
CA GLY A 306 -19.94 -3.70 -7.34
C GLY A 306 -19.83 -5.11 -6.75
N PRO A 307 -20.97 -5.77 -6.47
CA PRO A 307 -20.99 -7.08 -5.84
C PRO A 307 -20.39 -8.13 -6.78
N GLY A 308 -19.50 -8.97 -6.24
CA GLY A 308 -19.00 -10.14 -6.92
C GLY A 308 -19.93 -11.36 -6.79
N ASN A 309 -19.55 -12.46 -7.43
CA ASN A 309 -20.28 -13.72 -7.43
C ASN A 309 -19.64 -14.77 -6.52
N ALA A 310 -19.06 -14.37 -5.39
CA ALA A 310 -18.40 -15.28 -4.45
C ALA A 310 -19.32 -16.45 -4.15
N VAL A 311 -18.85 -17.63 -4.50
CA VAL A 311 -19.54 -18.87 -4.20
C VAL A 311 -19.25 -19.17 -2.74
N SER A 312 -20.11 -18.70 -1.84
CA SER A 312 -20.11 -19.10 -0.43
C SER A 312 -20.60 -20.55 -0.29
N LYS A 313 -19.91 -21.51 -0.90
CA LYS A 313 -20.13 -22.93 -0.62
C LYS A 313 -19.32 -23.31 0.61
N GLN A 314 -19.92 -23.08 1.78
CA GLN A 314 -19.90 -24.00 2.92
C GLN A 314 -20.84 -23.51 4.04
N SER A 315 -22.14 -23.45 3.73
CA SER A 315 -23.16 -23.87 4.69
C SER A 315 -23.41 -25.36 4.45
N GLY A 316 -22.84 -26.21 5.30
CA GLY A 316 -22.99 -27.65 5.23
C GLY A 316 -22.65 -28.26 6.59
N GLU A 317 -23.73 -28.46 7.36
CA GLU A 317 -23.88 -29.11 8.67
C GLU A 317 -23.39 -28.36 9.93
#